data_AF-A0A6J6SIV8-F1
#
_entry.id   AF-A0A6J6SIV8-F1
#
_cell.length_a   1.000
_cell.length_b   1.000
_cell.length_c   1.000
_cell.angle_alpha   90.00
_cell.angle_beta   90.00
_cell.angle_gamma   90.00
#
_symmetry.space_group_name_H-M   'P 1'
#
loop_
_entity.id
_entity.type
_entity.pdbx_description
1 polymer ?
#
loop_
_entity_poly.entity_id
_entity_poly.type
_entity_poly.pdbx_seq_one_letter_code
_entity_poly.pdbx_strand_id
1 'polypeptide(L)'
;MSSGARDHAGLLDTNTVILLPRLSDPEQLPEHPLICSITLAELSVGPLVAADPAVRAACQAQLQQAEADFDALPFDAAAARAFGRVAADLRTSGRKPAARAYDALIAAVAVANDLTLYTVNPADFTAINELRVVAIPHPDHTT
;
A
#
# COMPACT_ATOMS: atom_id res chain seq x y z
N MET A 1 22.49 -3.37 -16.61
CA MET A 1 22.25 -4.77 -16.20
C MET A 1 21.59 -4.77 -14.83
N SER A 2 20.30 -5.08 -14.80
CA SER A 2 19.49 -5.71 -13.73
C SER A 2 18.04 -5.26 -13.90
N SER A 3 17.41 -5.70 -15.00
CA SER A 3 15.97 -5.49 -15.25
C SER A 3 15.13 -6.57 -14.56
N GLY A 4 15.68 -7.78 -14.40
CA GLY A 4 14.90 -8.95 -13.97
C GLY A 4 14.42 -8.95 -12.52
N ALA A 5 15.04 -8.21 -11.59
CA ALA A 5 14.59 -8.17 -10.20
C ALA A 5 13.41 -7.22 -9.96
N ARG A 6 13.24 -6.20 -10.81
CA ARG A 6 12.16 -5.21 -10.68
C ARG A 6 10.84 -5.69 -11.25
N ASP A 7 10.88 -6.60 -12.23
CA ASP A 7 9.69 -7.18 -12.86
C ASP A 7 8.90 -8.11 -11.90
N HIS A 8 9.50 -8.51 -10.77
CA HIS A 8 8.92 -9.45 -9.80
C HIS A 8 8.58 -8.80 -8.44
N ALA A 9 8.92 -7.52 -8.25
CA ALA A 9 8.63 -6.77 -7.03
C ALA A 9 7.34 -5.97 -7.13
N GLY A 10 6.59 -5.88 -6.03
CA GLY A 10 5.33 -5.15 -5.96
C GLY A 10 5.14 -4.45 -4.63
N LEU A 11 4.54 -3.27 -4.66
CA LEU A 11 4.20 -2.52 -3.46
C LEU A 11 2.83 -2.96 -2.96
N LEU A 12 2.72 -3.35 -1.69
CA LEU A 12 1.47 -3.60 -1.01
C LEU A 12 0.95 -2.29 -0.39
N ASP A 13 -0.32 -1.98 -0.58
CA ASP A 13 -0.96 -0.92 0.21
C ASP A 13 -1.25 -1.37 1.65
N THR A 14 -1.62 -0.42 2.50
CA THR A 14 -1.84 -0.67 3.93
C THR A 14 -2.97 -1.68 4.16
N ASN A 15 -4.07 -1.58 3.42
CA ASN A 15 -5.17 -2.54 3.54
C ASN A 15 -4.73 -3.97 3.20
N THR A 16 -3.89 -4.15 2.17
CA THR A 16 -3.37 -5.45 1.78
C THR A 16 -2.43 -6.01 2.84
N VAL A 17 -1.55 -5.20 3.41
CA VAL A 17 -0.69 -5.61 4.53
C VAL A 17 -1.52 -6.02 5.75
N ILE A 18 -2.59 -5.27 6.05
CA ILE A 18 -3.47 -5.58 7.17
C ILE A 18 -4.16 -6.94 6.99
N LEU A 19 -4.57 -7.24 5.77
CA LEU A 19 -5.31 -8.47 5.43
C LEU A 19 -4.40 -9.64 5.06
N LEU A 20 -3.09 -9.43 4.93
CA LEU A 20 -2.11 -10.42 4.50
C LEU A 20 -2.23 -11.78 5.22
N PRO A 21 -2.43 -11.84 6.57
CA PRO A 21 -2.59 -13.12 7.27
C PRO A 21 -3.86 -13.91 6.90
N ARG A 22 -4.80 -13.27 6.20
CA ARG A 22 -6.11 -13.82 5.78
C ARG A 22 -6.17 -14.10 4.29
N LEU A 23 -5.12 -13.76 3.53
CA LEU A 23 -5.06 -14.05 2.10
C LEU A 23 -4.62 -15.50 1.91
N SER A 24 -5.50 -16.29 1.28
CA SER A 24 -5.33 -17.75 1.17
C SER A 24 -4.49 -18.18 -0.03
N ASP A 25 -4.28 -17.29 -1.00
CA ASP A 25 -3.64 -17.60 -2.28
C ASP A 25 -2.38 -16.74 -2.49
N PRO A 26 -1.18 -17.31 -2.26
CA PRO A 26 0.07 -16.58 -2.39
C PRO A 26 0.41 -16.24 -3.85
N GLU A 27 -0.20 -16.88 -4.85
CA GLU A 27 0.04 -16.55 -6.27
C GLU A 27 -0.52 -15.17 -6.66
N GLN A 28 -1.37 -14.59 -5.81
CA GLN A 28 -1.94 -13.26 -6.01
C GLN A 28 -1.00 -12.14 -5.53
N LEU A 29 0.02 -12.47 -4.75
CA LEU A 29 1.01 -11.51 -4.25
C LEU A 29 2.21 -11.41 -5.21
N PRO A 30 2.93 -10.29 -5.22
CA PRO A 30 4.21 -10.22 -5.92
C PRO A 30 5.20 -11.21 -5.30
N GLU A 31 6.12 -11.74 -6.12
CA GLU A 31 7.20 -12.63 -5.65
C GLU A 31 8.09 -11.93 -4.62
N HIS A 32 8.28 -10.61 -4.78
CA HIS A 32 8.99 -9.77 -3.83
C HIS A 32 8.07 -8.64 -3.32
N PRO A 33 7.28 -8.90 -2.25
CA PRO A 33 6.41 -7.89 -1.68
C PRO A 33 7.23 -6.83 -0.93
N LEU A 34 6.87 -5.58 -1.15
CA LEU A 34 7.46 -4.40 -0.52
C LEU A 34 6.34 -3.57 0.12
N ILE A 35 6.68 -2.79 1.14
CA ILE A 35 5.81 -1.75 1.71
C ILE A 35 6.53 -0.39 1.64
N CYS A 36 5.83 0.69 1.94
CA CYS A 36 6.44 2.02 2.06
C CYS A 36 6.30 2.60 3.46
N SER A 37 7.05 3.66 3.74
CA SER A 37 7.04 4.34 5.04
C SER A 37 5.66 4.88 5.43
N ILE A 38 4.78 5.14 4.45
CA ILE A 38 3.40 5.56 4.71
C ILE A 38 2.58 4.42 5.32
N THR A 39 2.76 3.19 4.82
CA THR A 39 2.14 2.00 5.38
C THR A 39 2.56 1.77 6.83
N LEU A 40 3.85 1.90 7.14
CA LEU A 40 4.32 1.83 8.53
C LEU A 40 3.72 2.94 9.40
N ALA A 41 3.61 4.16 8.88
CA ALA A 41 2.98 5.26 9.59
C ALA A 41 1.51 4.96 9.92
N GLU A 42 0.75 4.39 8.99
CA GLU A 42 -0.64 4.00 9.23
C GLU A 42 -0.75 2.84 10.24
N LEU A 43 0.08 1.80 10.13
CA LEU A 43 0.12 0.70 11.09
C LEU A 43 0.49 1.17 12.51
N SER A 44 1.35 2.19 12.61
CA SER A 44 1.76 2.77 13.90
C SER A 44 0.64 3.48 14.65
N VAL A 45 -0.41 3.94 13.96
CA VAL A 45 -1.55 4.62 14.60
C VAL A 45 -2.41 3.63 15.40
N GLY A 46 -2.67 2.44 14.85
CA GLY A 46 -3.61 1.45 15.40
C GLY A 46 -3.41 1.16 16.89
N PRO A 47 -2.20 0.76 17.35
CA PRO A 47 -1.93 0.48 18.75
C PRO A 47 -2.16 1.68 19.68
N LEU A 48 -1.91 2.89 19.18
CA LEU A 48 -1.96 4.13 19.98
C LEU A 48 -3.39 4.63 20.19
N VAL A 49 -4.31 4.31 19.28
CA VAL A 49 -5.72 4.76 19.34
C VAL A 49 -6.69 3.66 19.80
N ALA A 50 -6.25 2.41 19.87
CA ALA A 50 -7.07 1.28 20.31
C ALA A 50 -7.38 1.33 21.82
N ALA A 51 -8.68 1.47 22.14
CA ALA A 51 -9.16 1.47 23.52
C ALA A 51 -9.19 0.06 24.14
N ASP A 52 -9.59 -0.95 23.37
CA ASP A 52 -9.63 -2.35 23.80
C ASP A 52 -8.19 -2.92 23.89
N PRO A 53 -7.77 -3.45 25.05
CA PRO A 53 -6.45 -4.07 25.21
C PRO A 53 -6.16 -5.20 24.22
N ALA A 54 -7.15 -6.00 23.83
CA ALA A 54 -6.97 -7.09 22.88
C ALA A 54 -6.72 -6.56 21.46
N VAL A 55 -7.51 -5.56 21.04
CA VAL A 55 -7.31 -4.89 19.75
C VAL A 55 -5.95 -4.20 19.69
N ARG A 56 -5.57 -3.49 20.77
CA ARG A 56 -4.26 -2.85 20.87
C ARG A 56 -3.12 -3.85 20.72
N ALA A 57 -3.19 -5.00 21.40
CA ALA A 57 -2.18 -6.05 21.30
C ALA A 57 -2.09 -6.63 19.89
N ALA A 58 -3.23 -6.85 19.22
CA ALA A 58 -3.27 -7.34 17.84
C ALA A 58 -2.64 -6.32 16.87
N CYS A 59 -2.98 -5.03 16.96
CA CYS A 59 -2.37 -3.99 16.15
C CYS A 59 -0.86 -3.89 16.41
N GLN A 60 -0.42 -4.00 17.67
CA GLN A 60 1.00 -3.93 18.01
C GLN A 60 1.78 -5.10 17.40
N ALA A 61 1.23 -6.30 17.47
CA ALA A 61 1.82 -7.48 16.85
C ALA A 61 1.91 -7.33 15.32
N GLN A 62 0.88 -6.77 14.70
CA GLN A 62 0.88 -6.51 13.25
C GLN A 62 1.95 -5.49 12.83
N LEU A 63 2.13 -4.40 13.58
CA LEU A 63 3.20 -3.43 13.34
C LEU A 63 4.58 -4.10 13.46
N GLN A 64 4.82 -4.84 14.54
CA GLN A 64 6.10 -5.52 14.78
C GLN A 64 6.42 -6.55 13.70
N GLN A 65 5.41 -7.28 13.23
CA GLN A 65 5.58 -8.24 12.15
C GLN A 65 5.96 -7.52 10.84
N ALA A 66 5.28 -6.41 10.51
CA ALA A 66 5.61 -5.63 9.33
C ALA A 66 7.03 -5.04 9.40
N GLU A 67 7.47 -4.55 10.56
CA GLU A 67 8.83 -4.06 10.78
C GLU A 67 9.90 -5.17 10.68
N ALA A 68 9.54 -6.41 11.04
CA ALA A 68 10.45 -7.56 10.95
C ALA A 68 10.56 -8.10 9.52
N ASP A 69 9.45 -8.09 8.77
CA ASP A 69 9.35 -8.71 7.45
C ASP A 69 9.77 -7.79 6.29
N PHE A 70 9.70 -6.46 6.47
CA PHE A 70 9.90 -5.51 5.39
C PHE A 70 10.89 -4.39 5.72
N ASP A 71 11.75 -4.08 4.76
CA ASP A 71 12.48 -2.80 4.70
C ASP A 71 11.65 -1.80 3.88
N ALA A 72 11.02 -0.84 4.56
CA ALA A 72 10.03 0.03 3.95
C ALA A 72 10.67 1.09 3.04
N LEU A 73 10.16 1.19 1.80
CA LEU A 73 10.59 2.22 0.86
C LEU A 73 10.25 3.63 1.39
N PRO A 74 11.20 4.57 1.37
CA PRO A 74 10.96 5.91 1.88
C PRO A 74 10.06 6.71 0.94
N PHE A 75 9.21 7.55 1.52
CA PHE A 75 8.65 8.69 0.79
C PHE A 75 9.71 9.78 0.65
N ASP A 76 10.47 9.73 -0.44
CA ASP A 76 11.60 10.63 -0.71
C ASP A 76 11.25 11.77 -1.68
N ALA A 77 12.26 12.50 -2.16
CA ALA A 77 12.06 13.61 -3.10
C ALA A 77 11.48 13.18 -4.46
N ALA A 78 11.76 11.95 -4.91
CA ALA A 78 11.20 11.43 -6.16
C ALA A 78 9.71 11.10 -5.97
N ALA A 79 9.36 10.45 -4.86
CA ALA A 79 7.97 10.20 -4.47
C ALA A 79 7.19 11.52 -4.28
N ALA A 80 7.79 12.53 -3.65
CA ALA A 80 7.17 13.85 -3.51
C ALA A 80 6.85 14.53 -4.85
N ARG A 81 7.71 14.36 -5.87
CA ARG A 81 7.44 14.85 -7.23
C ARG A 81 6.35 14.05 -7.93
N ALA A 82 6.34 12.72 -7.76
CA ALA A 82 5.30 11.85 -8.31
C ALA A 82 3.93 12.17 -7.69
N PHE A 83 3.88 12.48 -6.39
CA PHE A 83 2.65 12.85 -5.67
C PHE A 83 1.93 14.02 -6.34
N GLY A 84 2.65 15.03 -6.85
CA GLY A 84 2.03 16.14 -7.56
C GLY A 84 1.19 15.70 -8.78
N ARG A 85 1.68 14.71 -9.53
CA ARG A 85 0.96 14.13 -10.69
C ARG A 85 -0.19 13.24 -10.23
N VAL A 86 0.05 12.35 -9.27
CA VAL A 86 -0.99 11.49 -8.66
C VAL A 86 -2.16 12.33 -8.12
N ALA A 87 -1.88 13.41 -7.39
CA ALA A 87 -2.89 14.28 -6.84
C ALA A 87 -3.67 15.05 -7.92
N ALA A 88 -3.03 15.41 -9.04
CA ALA A 88 -3.69 16.05 -10.16
C ALA A 88 -4.65 15.09 -10.88
N ASP A 89 -4.23 13.84 -11.10
CA ASP A 89 -5.03 12.77 -11.69
C ASP A 89 -6.30 12.51 -10.84
N LEU A 90 -6.13 12.30 -9.54
CA LEU A 90 -7.24 12.03 -8.60
C LEU A 90 -8.23 13.21 -8.49
N ARG A 91 -7.75 14.45 -8.58
CA ARG A 91 -8.62 15.64 -8.59
C ARG A 91 -9.44 15.74 -9.88
N THR A 92 -8.82 15.46 -11.02
CA THR A 92 -9.48 15.51 -12.33
C THR A 92 -10.60 14.47 -12.44
N SER A 93 -10.46 13.32 -11.78
CA SER A 93 -11.49 12.28 -11.73
C SER A 93 -12.64 12.55 -10.76
N GLY A 94 -12.71 13.73 -10.12
CA GLY A 94 -13.82 14.13 -9.24
C GLY A 94 -13.88 13.38 -7.89
N ARG A 95 -12.82 12.70 -7.47
CA ARG A 95 -12.79 11.95 -6.19
C ARG A 95 -12.54 12.90 -5.02
N LYS A 96 -13.23 12.69 -3.89
CA LYS A 96 -13.16 13.57 -2.71
C LYS A 96 -11.76 13.53 -2.06
N PRO A 97 -11.13 14.68 -1.75
CA PRO A 97 -9.68 14.77 -1.43
C PRO A 97 -9.25 14.30 -0.02
N ALA A 98 -10.12 14.29 0.99
CA ALA A 98 -9.67 14.04 2.37
C ALA A 98 -9.52 12.55 2.72
N ALA A 99 -10.31 11.66 2.10
CA ALA A 99 -10.39 10.26 2.50
C ALA A 99 -9.24 9.38 1.98
N ARG A 100 -8.32 9.92 1.17
CA ARG A 100 -7.32 9.13 0.42
C ARG A 100 -5.95 9.81 0.32
N ALA A 101 -5.62 10.67 1.29
CA ALA A 101 -4.34 11.36 1.29
C ALA A 101 -3.15 10.38 1.43
N TYR A 102 -3.31 9.33 2.25
CA TYR A 102 -2.29 8.28 2.39
C TYR A 102 -2.20 7.40 1.15
N ASP A 103 -3.33 6.98 0.55
CA ASP A 103 -3.34 6.24 -0.72
C ASP A 103 -2.58 6.99 -1.83
N ALA A 104 -2.77 8.30 -1.94
CA ALA A 104 -2.05 9.12 -2.92
C ALA A 104 -0.53 9.16 -2.65
N LEU A 105 -0.11 9.14 -1.38
CA LEU A 105 1.31 9.06 -1.01
C LEU A 105 1.89 7.67 -1.30
N ILE A 106 1.17 6.59 -0.98
CA ILE A 106 1.55 5.20 -1.30
C ILE A 106 1.70 5.03 -2.82
N ALA A 107 0.70 5.48 -3.58
CA ALA A 107 0.75 5.47 -5.05
C ALA A 107 1.94 6.26 -5.59
N ALA A 108 2.27 7.40 -4.98
CA ALA A 108 3.43 8.19 -5.38
C ALA A 108 4.76 7.46 -5.15
N VAL A 109 4.88 6.68 -4.06
CA VAL A 109 6.05 5.81 -3.84
C VAL A 109 6.12 4.71 -4.90
N ALA A 110 4.99 4.06 -5.23
CA ALA A 110 4.94 3.06 -6.29
C ALA A 110 5.38 3.63 -7.65
N VAL A 111 4.82 4.78 -8.06
CA VAL A 111 5.17 5.47 -9.31
C VAL A 111 6.64 5.87 -9.34
N ALA A 112 7.18 6.43 -8.25
CA ALA A 112 8.58 6.87 -8.20
C ALA A 112 9.58 5.72 -8.30
N ASN A 113 9.18 4.51 -7.91
CA ASN A 113 10.01 3.31 -7.94
C ASN A 113 9.70 2.38 -9.13
N ASP A 114 8.77 2.77 -10.02
CA ASP A 114 8.28 1.93 -11.13
C ASP A 114 7.75 0.56 -10.65
N LEU A 115 7.02 0.56 -9.53
CA LEU A 115 6.45 -0.65 -8.93
C LEU A 115 4.95 -0.76 -9.24
N THR A 116 4.50 -2.00 -9.40
CA THR A 116 3.07 -2.32 -9.44
C THR A 116 2.49 -2.28 -8.02
N LEU A 117 1.36 -1.62 -7.84
CA LEU A 117 0.63 -1.58 -6.58
C LEU A 117 -0.37 -2.74 -6.50
N TYR A 118 -0.28 -3.52 -5.44
CA TYR A 118 -1.22 -4.58 -5.10
C TYR A 118 -2.15 -4.08 -3.99
N THR A 119 -3.46 -4.18 -4.23
CA THR A 119 -4.46 -3.61 -3.33
C THR A 119 -5.75 -4.42 -3.35
N VAL A 120 -6.42 -4.52 -2.20
CA VAL A 120 -7.80 -5.02 -2.11
C VAL A 120 -8.85 -3.99 -2.53
N ASN A 121 -8.44 -2.73 -2.73
CA ASN A 121 -9.30 -1.61 -3.09
C ASN A 121 -8.88 -0.99 -4.44
N PRO A 122 -8.83 -1.75 -5.55
CA PRO A 122 -8.26 -1.27 -6.82
C PRO A 122 -8.98 -0.03 -7.37
N ALA A 123 -10.29 0.08 -7.12
CA ALA A 123 -11.10 1.25 -7.48
C ALA A 123 -10.54 2.56 -6.92
N ASP A 124 -9.68 2.49 -5.89
CA ASP A 124 -9.10 3.66 -5.27
C ASP A 124 -7.96 4.30 -6.06
N PHE A 125 -7.41 3.54 -7.00
CA PHE A 125 -6.19 3.87 -7.73
C PHE A 125 -6.39 3.95 -9.26
N THR A 126 -7.55 3.53 -9.77
CA THR A 126 -7.83 3.45 -11.23
C THR A 126 -7.70 4.76 -12.00
N ALA A 127 -7.80 5.91 -11.33
CA ALA A 127 -7.69 7.22 -11.96
C ALA A 127 -6.25 7.72 -12.14
N ILE A 128 -5.25 7.00 -11.61
CA ILE A 128 -3.84 7.42 -11.62
C ILE A 128 -3.16 6.84 -12.86
N ASN A 129 -2.76 7.70 -13.80
CA ASN A 129 -2.36 7.28 -15.15
C ASN A 129 -1.03 6.50 -15.17
N GLU A 130 -0.07 6.88 -14.33
CA GLU A 130 1.28 6.27 -14.28
C GLU A 130 1.37 5.04 -13.37
N LEU A 131 0.26 4.64 -12.73
CA LEU A 131 0.27 3.57 -11.73
C LEU A 131 -0.26 2.25 -12.31
N ARG A 132 0.57 1.20 -12.26
CA ARG A 132 0.10 -0.17 -12.47
C ARG A 132 -0.57 -0.67 -11.20
N VAL A 133 -1.77 -1.23 -11.32
CA VAL A 133 -2.55 -1.76 -10.20
C VAL A 133 -2.92 -3.21 -10.47
N VAL A 134 -2.66 -4.09 -9.50
CA VAL A 134 -3.15 -5.46 -9.47
C VAL A 134 -4.14 -5.60 -8.31
N ALA A 135 -5.34 -6.07 -8.62
CA ALA A 135 -6.39 -6.29 -7.63
C ALA A 135 -6.13 -7.58 -6.85
N ILE A 136 -6.20 -7.49 -5.52
CA ILE A 136 -6.24 -8.63 -4.61
C ILE A 136 -7.71 -8.87 -4.21
N PRO A 137 -8.26 -10.07 -4.39
CA PRO A 137 -9.54 -10.46 -3.84
C PRO A 137 -9.63 -10.17 -2.34
N HIS A 138 -10.65 -9.40 -1.93
CA HIS A 138 -10.87 -9.13 -0.52
C HIS A 138 -11.38 -10.41 0.18
N PRO A 139 -10.78 -10.85 1.30
CA PRO A 139 -11.09 -12.15 1.92
C PRO A 139 -12.54 -12.27 2.44
N ASP A 140 -13.18 -11.14 2.73
CA ASP A 140 -14.58 -11.09 3.17
C ASP A 140 -15.59 -10.88 2.03
N HIS A 141 -15.12 -10.69 0.80
CA HIS A 141 -15.98 -10.50 -0.37
C HIS A 141 -15.67 -11.59 -1.39
N THR A 142 -16.36 -12.73 -1.24
CA THR A 142 -16.41 -13.75 -2.29
C THR A 142 -17.02 -13.11 -3.53
N THR A 143 -16.27 -13.12 -4.64
CA THR A 143 -16.80 -12.76 -5.96
C THR A 143 -17.75 -13.85 -6.46
#